data_AF-A0AAU3JNM0-F1
#
_entry.id   AF-A0AAU3JNM0-F1
#
_cell.length_a   1.000
_cell.length_b   1.000
_cell.length_c   1.000
_cell.angle_alpha   90.00
_cell.angle_beta   90.00
_cell.angle_gamma   90.00
#
_symmetry.space_group_name_H-M   'P 1'
#
loop_
_entity.id
_entity.type
_entity.pdbx_description
1 polymer ?
#
loop_
_entity_poly.entity_id
_entity_poly.type
_entity_poly.pdbx_seq_one_letter_code
_entity_poly.pdbx_strand_id
1 'polypeptide(L)'
;MHGEVSRSQLLYAAAGFRAGHGGVASQASVARVIAARAASDNARMAIQLYGGNGYTWEHDLHLAAKRATVLALQLGSRDLHLSRVLEMEDA
;
A
#
# COMPACT_ATOMS: atom_id res chain seq x y z
N MET A 1 -5.86 6.95 -8.83
CA MET A 1 -5.76 5.68 -9.60
C MET A 1 -5.09 4.56 -8.81
N HIS A 2 -3.88 4.74 -8.24
CA HIS A 2 -3.16 3.67 -7.52
C HIS A 2 -3.90 3.07 -6.30
N GLY A 3 -4.72 3.86 -5.60
CA GLY A 3 -5.52 3.36 -4.46
C GLY A 3 -6.55 2.31 -4.87
N GLU A 4 -7.31 2.55 -5.94
CA GLU A 4 -8.29 1.59 -6.46
C GLU A 4 -7.61 0.33 -7.02
N VAL A 5 -6.46 0.48 -7.69
CA VAL A 5 -5.66 -0.68 -8.15
C VAL A 5 -5.23 -1.55 -6.97
N SER A 6 -4.72 -0.94 -5.89
CA SER A 6 -4.36 -1.68 -4.67
C SER A 6 -5.55 -2.41 -4.07
N ARG A 7 -6.72 -1.77 -4.03
CA ARG A 7 -7.94 -2.35 -3.47
C ARG A 7 -8.40 -3.55 -4.28
N SER A 8 -8.46 -3.41 -5.61
CA SER A 8 -8.82 -4.50 -6.52
C SER A 8 -7.86 -5.68 -6.40
N GLN A 9 -6.56 -5.43 -6.33
CA GLN A 9 -5.55 -6.50 -6.15
C GLN A 9 -5.71 -7.23 -4.82
N LEU A 10 -5.97 -6.50 -3.73
CA LEU A 10 -6.18 -7.10 -2.41
C LEU A 10 -7.45 -7.96 -2.39
N LEU A 11 -8.55 -7.46 -2.98
CA LEU A 11 -9.81 -8.21 -3.07
C LEU A 11 -9.66 -9.47 -3.93
N TYR A 12 -8.89 -9.39 -5.02
CA TYR A 12 -8.56 -10.55 -5.84
C TYR A 12 -7.78 -11.61 -5.05
N ALA A 13 -6.72 -11.19 -4.32
CA ALA A 13 -5.96 -12.09 -3.46
C ALA A 13 -6.84 -12.73 -2.36
N ALA A 14 -7.72 -11.95 -1.73
CA ALA A 14 -8.64 -12.46 -0.71
C ALA A 14 -9.68 -13.44 -1.27
N ALA A 15 -10.19 -13.19 -2.47
CA ALA A 15 -11.09 -14.10 -3.16
C ALA A 15 -10.38 -15.41 -3.52
N GLY A 16 -9.15 -15.33 -4.06
CA GLY A 16 -8.31 -16.49 -4.34
C GLY A 16 -7.99 -17.30 -3.09
N PHE A 17 -7.68 -16.64 -1.96
CA PHE A 17 -7.45 -17.30 -0.67
C PHE A 17 -8.67 -18.13 -0.24
N ARG A 18 -9.86 -17.52 -0.31
CA ARG A 18 -11.11 -18.19 0.06
C ARG A 18 -11.46 -19.35 -0.87
N ALA A 19 -11.08 -19.27 -2.14
CA ALA A 19 -11.30 -20.32 -3.13
C ALA A 19 -10.21 -21.41 -3.14
N GLY A 20 -9.17 -21.28 -2.30
CA GLY A 20 -8.04 -22.22 -2.27
C GLY A 20 -7.14 -22.16 -3.51
N HIS A 21 -7.08 -21.02 -4.20
CA HIS A 21 -6.21 -20.84 -5.37
C HIS A 21 -4.75 -20.67 -4.96
N GLY A 22 -3.84 -21.10 -5.84
CA GLY A 22 -2.40 -20.82 -5.72
C GLY A 22 -2.06 -19.34 -5.97
N GLY A 23 -0.83 -18.94 -5.66
CA GLY A 23 -0.31 -17.60 -5.98
C GLY A 23 -0.84 -16.45 -5.11
N VAL A 24 -1.73 -16.73 -4.14
CA VAL A 24 -2.35 -15.73 -3.25
C VAL A 24 -1.32 -14.90 -2.49
N ALA A 25 -0.25 -15.51 -1.99
CA ALA A 25 0.78 -14.80 -1.23
C ALA A 25 1.61 -13.82 -2.10
N SER A 26 1.80 -14.13 -3.39
CA SER A 26 2.42 -13.21 -4.35
C SER A 26 1.47 -12.03 -4.62
N GLN A 27 0.20 -12.31 -4.88
CA GLN A 27 -0.82 -11.28 -5.09
C GLN A 27 -0.98 -10.34 -3.88
N ALA A 28 -0.93 -10.88 -2.66
CA ALA A 28 -0.95 -10.10 -1.42
C ALA A 28 0.30 -9.21 -1.28
N SER A 29 1.48 -9.71 -1.66
CA SER A 29 2.73 -8.93 -1.68
C SER A 29 2.67 -7.79 -2.69
N VAL A 30 2.14 -8.03 -3.90
CA VAL A 30 1.88 -6.98 -4.90
C VAL A 30 0.92 -5.93 -4.34
N ALA A 31 -0.22 -6.36 -3.78
CA ALA A 31 -1.21 -5.45 -3.19
C ALA A 31 -0.58 -4.57 -2.09
N ARG A 32 0.27 -5.14 -1.24
CA ARG A 32 0.98 -4.44 -0.15
C ARG A 32 1.94 -3.37 -0.68
N VAL A 33 2.66 -3.63 -1.77
CA VAL A 33 3.58 -2.65 -2.38
C VAL A 33 2.79 -1.48 -2.98
N ILE A 34 1.73 -1.78 -3.73
CA ILE A 34 0.89 -0.75 -4.37
C ILE A 34 0.18 0.09 -3.30
N ALA A 35 -0.34 -0.53 -2.22
CA ALA A 35 -1.01 0.15 -1.12
C ALA A 35 -0.13 1.21 -0.46
N ALA A 36 1.10 0.83 -0.07
CA ALA A 36 2.01 1.74 0.62
C ALA A 36 2.47 2.88 -0.28
N ARG A 37 2.70 2.62 -1.57
CA ARG A 37 3.00 3.67 -2.54
C ARG A 37 1.83 4.64 -2.69
N ALA A 38 0.62 4.12 -2.89
CA ALA A 38 -0.58 4.94 -3.02
C ALA A 38 -0.84 5.81 -1.79
N ALA A 39 -0.71 5.25 -0.59
CA ALA A 39 -0.88 5.99 0.67
C ALA A 39 0.16 7.10 0.81
N SER A 40 1.43 6.83 0.49
CA SER A 40 2.52 7.80 0.59
C SER A 40 2.36 8.95 -0.40
N ASP A 41 2.04 8.62 -1.66
CA ASP A 41 1.84 9.60 -2.73
C ASP A 41 0.63 10.50 -2.43
N ASN A 42 -0.49 9.90 -2.00
CA ASN A 42 -1.70 10.65 -1.64
C ASN A 42 -1.46 11.57 -0.44
N ALA A 43 -0.77 11.09 0.61
CA ALA A 43 -0.48 11.91 1.78
C ALA A 43 0.44 13.10 1.44
N ARG A 44 1.47 12.85 0.61
CA ARG A 44 2.37 13.92 0.14
C ARG A 44 1.63 14.95 -0.70
N MET A 45 0.77 14.50 -1.62
CA MET A 45 -0.04 15.40 -2.44
C MET A 45 -1.02 16.21 -1.60
N ALA A 46 -1.68 15.58 -0.61
CA ALA A 46 -2.59 16.27 0.28
C ALA A 46 -1.88 17.39 1.07
N ILE A 47 -0.70 17.12 1.64
CA ILE A 47 0.09 18.18 2.30
C ILE A 47 0.42 19.32 1.31
N GLN A 48 0.84 18.98 0.09
CA GLN A 48 1.21 19.98 -0.90
C GLN A 48 0.03 20.88 -1.32
N LEU A 49 -1.16 20.31 -1.49
CA LEU A 49 -2.37 21.04 -1.88
C LEU A 49 -2.84 22.02 -0.80
N TYR A 50 -2.67 21.66 0.47
CA TYR A 50 -3.11 22.48 1.60
C TYR A 50 -2.02 23.45 2.11
N GLY A 51 -0.78 23.32 1.62
CA GLY A 51 0.34 24.16 2.04
C GLY A 51 0.58 24.06 3.55
N GLY A 52 0.88 25.20 4.19
CA GLY A 52 1.13 25.26 5.63
C GLY A 52 -0.04 24.72 6.47
N ASN A 53 -1.29 24.92 6.01
CA ASN A 53 -2.49 24.41 6.69
C ASN A 53 -2.59 22.88 6.66
N GLY A 54 -1.87 22.20 5.77
CA GLY A 54 -1.82 20.74 5.74
C GLY A 54 -1.00 20.14 6.89
N TYR A 55 -0.25 20.97 7.63
CA TYR A 55 0.59 20.56 8.75
C TYR A 55 0.15 21.13 10.11
N THR A 56 -1.02 21.77 10.14
CA THR A 56 -1.62 22.37 11.34
C THR A 56 -2.80 21.52 11.85
N TRP A 57 -3.64 22.07 12.73
CA TRP A 57 -4.67 21.33 13.48
C TRP A 57 -6.07 21.39 12.86
N GLU A 58 -6.23 22.17 11.79
CA GLU A 58 -7.48 22.33 11.06
C GLU A 58 -7.80 21.07 10.25
N HIS A 59 -6.78 20.29 9.89
CA HIS A 59 -6.93 19.02 9.19
C HIS A 59 -5.94 17.97 9.69
N ASP A 60 -6.40 16.73 9.80
CA ASP A 60 -5.58 15.58 10.20
C ASP A 60 -4.64 15.05 9.10
N LEU A 61 -4.31 15.87 8.09
CA LEU A 61 -3.48 15.46 6.95
C LEU A 61 -2.06 15.06 7.39
N HIS A 62 -1.51 15.78 8.37
CA HIS A 62 -0.22 15.45 8.98
C HIS A 62 -0.25 14.11 9.74
N LEU A 63 -1.40 13.72 10.33
CA LEU A 63 -1.59 12.41 10.94
C LEU A 63 -1.67 11.31 9.87
N ALA A 64 -2.38 11.56 8.77
CA ALA A 64 -2.45 10.63 7.63
C ALA A 64 -1.06 10.39 7.02
N ALA A 65 -0.24 11.43 6.88
CA ALA A 65 1.14 11.31 6.41
C ALA A 65 2.02 10.48 7.35
N LYS A 66 1.97 10.74 8.67
CA LYS A 66 2.67 9.93 9.67
C LYS A 66 2.23 8.46 9.62
N ARG A 67 0.92 8.21 9.48
CA ARG A 67 0.38 6.86 9.36
C ARG A 67 0.85 6.16 8.09
N ALA A 68 0.88 6.84 6.95
CA ALA A 68 1.41 6.29 5.70
C ALA A 68 2.89 5.88 5.86
N THR A 69 3.71 6.70 6.51
CA THR A 69 5.11 6.38 6.81
C THR A 69 5.25 5.13 7.68
N VAL A 70 4.47 5.03 8.77
CA VAL A 70 4.53 3.86 9.67
C VAL A 70 4.05 2.60 8.95
N LEU A 71 2.92 2.66 8.24
CA LEU A 71 2.37 1.51 7.52
C LEU A 71 3.29 1.03 6.39
N ALA A 72 4.07 1.92 5.76
CA ALA A 72 5.03 1.55 4.73
C ALA A 72 6.17 0.66 5.26
N LEU A 73 6.48 0.74 6.56
CA LEU A 73 7.50 -0.06 7.24
C LEU A 73 6.93 -1.33 7.90
N GLN A 74 5.62 -1.36 8.13
CA GLN A 74 4.94 -2.50 8.74
C GLN A 74 4.81 -3.68 7.77
N LEU A 75 4.90 -4.92 8.27
CA LEU A 75 4.77 -6.16 7.48
C LEU A 75 5.90 -6.42 6.45
N GLY A 76 6.97 -5.62 6.48
CA GLY A 76 8.13 -5.79 5.61
C GLY A 76 8.38 -4.61 4.68
N SER A 77 9.62 -4.52 4.20
CA SER A 77 10.02 -3.48 3.26
C SER A 77 9.48 -3.74 1.86
N ARG A 78 9.48 -2.70 1.01
CA ARG A 78 9.15 -2.85 -0.41
C ARG A 78 10.01 -3.94 -1.07
N ASP A 79 11.31 -3.90 -0.81
CA ASP A 79 12.26 -4.80 -1.47
C ASP A 79 12.01 -6.26 -1.03
N LEU A 80 11.67 -6.51 0.24
CA LEU A 80 11.26 -7.83 0.70
C LEU A 80 10.05 -8.37 -0.09
N HIS A 81 9.03 -7.53 -0.31
CA HIS A 81 7.84 -7.95 -1.04
C HIS A 81 8.11 -8.13 -2.53
N LEU A 82 9.00 -7.33 -3.13
CA LEU A 82 9.40 -7.53 -4.53
C LEU A 82 10.21 -8.82 -4.70
N SER A 83 11.14 -9.12 -3.80
CA SER A 83 11.87 -10.39 -3.80
C SER A 83 10.91 -11.58 -3.68
N ARG A 84 9.94 -11.53 -2.76
CA ARG A 84 8.92 -12.58 -2.62
C ARG A 84 8.10 -12.80 -3.89
N VAL A 85 7.76 -11.74 -4.61
CA VAL A 85 7.00 -11.87 -5.86
C VAL A 85 7.84 -12.62 -6.90
N LEU A 86 9.11 -12.27 -7.05
CA LEU A 86 10.02 -12.94 -7.99
C LEU A 86 10.24 -14.42 -7.60
N GLU A 87 10.57 -14.70 -6.35
CA GLU A 87 10.79 -16.06 -5.83
C GLU A 87 9.56 -16.97 -5.99
N MET A 88 8.35 -16.40 -5.95
CA MET A 88 7.09 -17.13 -6.09
C MET A 88 6.60 -17.23 -7.55
N GLU A 89 7.12 -16.40 -8.47
CA GLU A 89 6.89 -16.56 -9.91
C GLU A 89 7.79 -17.64 -10.50
N ASP A 90 8.96 -17.89 -9.89
CA ASP A 90 9.92 -18.91 -10.30
C ASP A 90 9.59 -20.34 -9.78
N ALA A 91 8.51 -20.50 -8.99
CA ALA A 91 8.12 -21.74 -8.30
C ALA A 91 6.82 -22.36 -8.84
#